data_AF-A0A5C8BNV7-F1
#
_entry.id   AF-A0A5C8BNV7-F1
#
_cell.length_a   1.000
_cell.length_b   1.000
_cell.length_c   1.000
_cell.angle_alpha   90.00
_cell.angle_beta   90.00
_cell.angle_gamma   90.00
#
_symmetry.space_group_name_H-M   'P 1'
#
loop_
_entity.id
_entity.type
_entity.pdbx_description
1 polymer ?
#
loop_
_entity_poly.entity_id
_entity_poly.type
_entity_poly.pdbx_seq_one_letter_code
_entity_poly.pdbx_strand_id
1 'polypeptide(L)' 'MKNSKFTESQIINILKLAESGMPITEVCRSNGISSATFYKWRSKYGGMDASMLS' A
#
# COMPACT_ATOMS: atom_id res chain seq x y z
N MET A 1 12.74 16.17 1.15
CA MET A 1 12.11 14.96 0.56
C MET A 1 10.98 15.46 -0.34
N LYS A 2 11.04 15.22 -1.66
CA LYS A 2 10.01 15.70 -2.60
C LYS A 2 8.66 15.18 -2.12
N ASN A 3 7.69 16.07 -1.91
CA ASN A 3 6.34 15.75 -1.44
C ASN A 3 5.81 14.49 -2.13
N SER A 4 5.81 13.35 -1.43
CA SER A 4 5.15 12.15 -1.93
C SER A 4 3.68 12.51 -2.10
N LYS A 5 3.13 12.28 -3.29
CA LYS A 5 1.71 12.53 -3.58
C LYS A 5 0.75 11.73 -2.67
N PHE A 6 1.26 10.73 -1.97
CA PHE A 6 0.52 9.87 -1.06
C PHE A 6 1.11 9.97 0.34
N THR A 7 0.24 10.12 1.34
CA THR A 7 0.61 10.04 2.75
C THR A 7 0.79 8.59 3.19
N GLU A 8 1.53 8.33 4.27
CA GLU A 8 1.70 6.98 4.80
C GLU A 8 0.38 6.31 5.15
N SER A 9 -0.58 7.07 5.70
CA SER A 9 -1.92 6.56 6.00
C SER A 9 -2.68 6.15 4.73
N GLN A 10 -2.55 6.92 3.63
CA GLN A 10 -3.12 6.51 2.34
C GLN A 10 -2.47 5.24 1.81
N ILE A 11 -1.16 5.10 1.94
CA ILE A 11 -0.43 3.90 1.51
C ILE A 11 -0.93 2.67 2.29
N ILE A 12 -1.06 2.77 3.61
CA ILE A 12 -1.55 1.69 4.46
C ILE A 12 -2.99 1.31 4.08
N ASN A 13 -3.88 2.28 3.86
CA ASN A 13 -5.24 1.98 3.41
C ASN A 13 -5.25 1.24 2.07
N ILE A 14 -4.42 1.66 1.11
CA ILE A 14 -4.31 1.00 -0.20
C ILE A 14 -3.85 -0.46 -0.04
N LEU A 15 -2.88 -0.73 0.84
CA LEU A 15 -2.44 -2.09 1.13
C LEU A 15 -3.57 -2.93 1.76
N LYS A 16 -4.30 -2.36 2.73
CA LYS A 16 -5.44 -3.02 3.38
C LYS A 16 -6.57 -3.37 2.41
N LEU A 17 -6.81 -2.56 1.38
CA LEU A 17 -7.81 -2.89 0.35
C LEU A 17 -7.47 -4.19 -0.38
N ALA A 18 -6.20 -4.41 -0.68
CA ALA A 18 -5.75 -5.67 -1.29
C ALA A 18 -5.83 -6.85 -0.31
N GLU A 19 -5.54 -6.62 0.97
CA GLU A 19 -5.70 -7.65 2.02
C GLU A 19 -7.17 -8.00 2.29
N SER A 20 -8.08 -7.05 2.10
CA SER A 20 -9.53 -7.26 2.17
C SER A 20 -10.08 -8.07 0.98
N GLY A 21 -9.21 -8.54 0.09
CA GLY A 21 -9.58 -9.40 -1.06
C GLY A 21 -9.80 -8.66 -2.37
N MET A 22 -9.56 -7.33 -2.45
CA MET A 22 -9.57 -6.66 -3.75
C MET A 22 -8.36 -7.06 -4.60
N PRO A 23 -8.57 -7.30 -5.91
CA PRO A 23 -7.47 -7.59 -6.81
C PRO A 23 -6.53 -6.38 -6.91
N ILE A 24 -5.22 -6.65 -6.83
CA ILE A 24 -4.18 -5.60 -6.85
C ILE A 24 -4.28 -4.75 -8.12
N THR A 25 -4.69 -5.32 -9.25
CA THR A 25 -4.94 -4.59 -10.50
C THR A 25 -6.01 -3.52 -10.36
N GLU A 26 -7.11 -3.79 -9.66
CA GLU A 26 -8.17 -2.80 -9.41
C GLU A 26 -7.75 -1.77 -8.39
N VAL A 27 -7.08 -2.19 -7.31
CA VAL A 27 -6.49 -1.27 -6.31
C VAL A 27 -5.54 -0.29 -7.00
N CYS A 28 -4.69 -0.81 -7.89
CA CYS A 28 -3.72 -0.06 -8.67
C CYS A 28 -4.41 0.93 -9.63
N ARG A 29 -5.44 0.49 -10.34
CA ARG A 29 -6.20 1.29 -11.31
C ARG A 29 -7.03 2.39 -10.63
N SER A 30 -7.71 2.07 -9.53
CA SER A 30 -8.52 2.99 -8.73
C SER A 30 -7.68 4.08 -8.06
N ASN A 31 -6.50 3.73 -7.55
CA ASN A 31 -5.61 4.69 -6.88
C ASN A 31 -4.60 5.37 -7.82
N GLY A 32 -4.63 5.07 -9.13
CA GLY A 32 -3.72 5.66 -10.12
C GLY A 32 -2.24 5.35 -9.87
N ILE A 33 -1.96 4.21 -9.25
CA ILE A 33 -0.58 3.74 -9.00
C ILE A 33 -0.20 2.66 -10.00
N SER A 34 1.03 2.17 -9.94
CA SER A 34 1.47 0.98 -10.67
C SER A 34 1.65 -0.19 -9.70
N SER A 35 1.54 -1.42 -10.19
CA SER A 35 1.75 -2.64 -9.40
C SER A 35 3.13 -2.64 -8.74
N ALA A 36 4.16 -2.16 -9.44
CA ALA A 36 5.50 -1.98 -8.89
C ALA A 36 5.51 -1.07 -7.63
N THR A 37 4.75 0.03 -7.65
CA THR A 37 4.61 0.94 -6.50
C THR A 37 3.91 0.23 -5.34
N PHE A 38 2.86 -0.54 -5.62
CA PHE A 38 2.14 -1.31 -4.62
C PHE A 38 3.06 -2.31 -3.90
N TYR A 39 3.86 -3.11 -4.63
CA TYR A 39 4.79 -4.05 -4.01
C TYR A 39 5.93 -3.36 -3.24
N LYS A 40 6.41 -2.21 -3.73
CA LYS A 40 7.36 -1.38 -2.97
C LYS A 40 6.77 -0.94 -1.62
N TRP A 41 5.52 -0.50 -1.63
CA TRP A 41 4.81 -0.13 -0.41
C TRP A 41 4.57 -1.33 0.49
N ARG A 42 4.17 -2.49 -0.07
CA ARG A 42 4.00 -3.72 0.70
C ARG A 42 5.29 -4.15 1.38
N SER A 43 6.44 -4.02 0.71
CA SER A 43 7.74 -4.33 1.33
C SER A 43 8.13 -3.35 2.43
N LYS A 44 7.72 -2.07 2.32
CA LYS A 44 8.09 -1.03 3.29
C LYS A 44 7.12 -0.92 4.47
N TYR A 45 5.83 -1.10 4.23
CA TYR A 45 4.74 -0.87 5.18
C TYR A 45 3.95 -2.14 5.50
N GLY A 46 3.99 -3.17 4.66
CA GLY A 46 3.25 -4.42 4.87
C GLY A 46 3.80 -5.33 5.98
N GLY A 47 5.00 -5.06 6.50
CA GLY A 47 5.55 -5.70 7.70
C GLY A 47 5.40 -4.84 8.97
N MET A 48 4.88 -3.62 8.86
CA MET A 48 4.77 -2.70 9.99
C MET A 48 3.67 -3.13 10.98
N ASP A 49 2.68 -3.91 10.53
CA ASP A 49 1.65 -4.54 11.37
C ASP A 49 2.20 -5.75 12.15
N ALA A 50 3.01 -6.60 11.49
CA ALA A 50 3.66 -7.76 12.12
C ALA A 50 4.70 -7.38 13.19
N SER A 51 5.26 -6.17 13.12
CA SER A 51 6.25 -5.67 14.08
C SER A 51 5.62 -5.07 15.35
N MET A 52 4.30 -4.82 15.34
CA MET A 52 3.56 -4.33 16.52
C MET A 52 2.90 -5.47 17.32
N LEU A 53 3.07 -6.72 16.85
CA LEU A 53 2.51 -7.93 17.46
C LEU A 53 3.56 -8.80 18.19
N SER A 54 4.65 -8.18 18.68
CA SER A 54 5.69 -8.88 19.47
C SER A 54 5.75 -8.40 20.92
#